data_AF-A0A0F9EX36-F1
#
_entry.id   AF-A0A0F9EX36-F1
#
_cell.length_a   1.000
_cell.length_b   1.000
_cell.length_c   1.000
_cell.angle_alpha   90.00
_cell.angle_beta   90.00
_cell.angle_gamma   90.00
#
_symmetry.space_group_name_H-M   'P 1'
#
loop_
_entity.id
_entity.type
_entity.pdbx_description
1 polymer ?
#
loop_
_entity_poly.entity_id
_entity_poly.type
_entity_poly.pdbx_seq_one_letter_code
_entity_poly.pdbx_strand_id
1 'polypeptide(L)'
;EQLTAEKIVTKYKKGFPIRSYMKKRDRNEALDMFVYAIAALHILAIRIYPTCTVSQMLELLAERMAPAGTGSHSPPIPSESKTRGQGESRIKRHSAVEV
;
A
#
# COMPACT_ATOMS: atom_id res chain seq x y z
N GLU A 1 -5.62 -6.41 -2.78
CA GLU A 1 -4.32 -5.99 -3.35
C GLU A 1 -3.28 -7.10 -3.17
N GLN A 2 -2.14 -7.07 -3.88
CA GLN A 2 -1.11 -8.11 -3.81
C GLN A 2 -0.04 -7.79 -2.74
N LEU A 3 0.26 -8.75 -1.86
CA LEU A 3 1.20 -8.59 -0.74
C LEU A 3 2.66 -8.45 -1.16
N THR A 4 3.04 -9.00 -2.33
CA THR A 4 4.38 -8.88 -2.90
C THR A 4 4.49 -7.68 -3.84
N ALA A 5 5.69 -7.10 -3.93
CA ALA A 5 5.97 -5.91 -4.71
C ALA A 5 6.05 -6.17 -6.23
N GLU A 6 6.05 -7.44 -6.65
CA GLU A 6 6.25 -7.87 -8.03
C GLU A 6 4.98 -8.49 -8.60
N LYS A 7 4.70 -8.23 -9.88
CA LYS A 7 3.70 -8.97 -10.65
C LYS A 7 4.38 -9.91 -11.63
N ILE A 8 3.86 -11.14 -11.70
CA ILE A 8 4.20 -12.09 -12.76
C ILE A 8 3.48 -11.70 -14.04
N VAL A 9 4.24 -11.63 -15.13
CA VAL A 9 3.75 -11.33 -16.48
C VAL A 9 4.37 -12.29 -17.46
N THR A 10 3.57 -12.83 -18.36
CA THR A 10 4.05 -13.70 -19.44
C THR A 10 4.55 -12.84 -20.59
N LYS A 11 5.84 -12.95 -20.93
CA LYS A 11 6.46 -12.31 -22.09
C LYS A 11 6.83 -13.40 -23.11
N TYR A 12 6.63 -13.12 -24.39
CA TYR A 12 7.03 -14.05 -25.44
C TYR A 12 8.44 -13.70 -25.95
N LYS A 13 9.33 -14.68 -25.99
CA LYS A 13 10.67 -14.54 -26.58
C LYS A 13 10.88 -15.69 -27.55
N LYS A 14 11.11 -15.37 -28.83
CA LYS A 14 11.22 -16.35 -29.92
C LYS A 14 10.01 -17.31 -30.01
N GLY A 15 8.80 -16.80 -29.79
CA GLY A 15 7.57 -17.61 -29.81
C GLY A 15 7.28 -18.41 -28.53
N PHE A 16 8.20 -18.46 -27.56
CA PHE A 16 7.99 -19.18 -26.31
C PHE A 16 7.54 -18.25 -25.18
N PRO A 17 6.54 -18.63 -24.37
CA PRO A 17 6.11 -17.86 -23.21
C PRO A 17 7.13 -18.02 -22.06
N ILE A 18 7.59 -16.89 -21.51
CA ILE A 18 8.51 -16.80 -20.38
C ILE A 18 7.84 -16.01 -19.26
N ARG A 19 7.93 -16.51 -18.02
CA ARG A 19 7.50 -15.76 -16.84
C ARG A 19 8.54 -14.69 -16.50
N SER A 20 8.15 -13.43 -16.59
CA SER A 20 8.93 -12.27 -16.17
C SER A 20 8.29 -11.68 -14.92
N TYR A 21 9.12 -11.31 -13.94
CA TYR A 21 8.69 -10.62 -12.72
C TYR A 21 8.97 -9.14 -12.90
N MET A 22 7.96 -8.29 -12.76
CA MET A 22 8.10 -6.83 -12.83
C MET A 22 7.72 -6.19 -11.50
N LYS A 23 8.62 -5.38 -10.94
CA LYS A 23 8.39 -4.58 -9.73
C LYS A 23 7.35 -3.51 -10.03
N LYS A 24 6.30 -3.43 -9.20
CA LYS A 24 5.18 -2.48 -9.35
C LYS A 24 5.16 -1.36 -8.32
N ARG A 25 5.75 -1.62 -7.16
CA ARG A 25 5.77 -0.74 -5.99
C ARG A 25 7.04 -1.02 -5.21
N ASP A 26 7.32 -0.21 -4.21
CA ASP A 26 8.41 -0.52 -3.29
C ASP A 26 8.17 -1.78 -2.48
N ARG A 27 9.29 -2.33 -2.02
CA ARG A 27 9.34 -3.59 -1.27
C ARG A 27 8.44 -3.47 -0.05
N ASN A 28 7.70 -4.54 0.25
CA ASN A 28 6.87 -4.59 1.45
C ASN A 28 7.75 -4.90 2.67
N GLU A 29 8.46 -3.90 3.19
CA GLU A 29 9.33 -4.08 4.37
C GLU A 29 8.53 -4.55 5.60
N ALA A 30 7.26 -4.17 5.70
CA ALA A 30 6.38 -4.63 6.77
C ALA A 30 6.12 -6.14 6.71
N LEU A 31 6.00 -6.71 5.52
CA LEU A 31 5.85 -8.16 5.36
C LEU A 31 7.13 -8.90 5.75
N ASP A 32 8.29 -8.39 5.34
CA ASP A 32 9.60 -8.95 5.70
C ASP A 32 9.79 -8.91 7.23
N MET A 33 9.43 -7.80 7.87
CA MET A 33 9.44 -7.68 9.34
C MET A 33 8.47 -8.62 10.03
N PHE A 34 7.26 -8.81 9.50
CA PHE A 34 6.30 -9.76 10.05
C PHE A 34 6.83 -11.20 10.01
N VAL A 35 7.48 -11.59 8.91
CA VAL A 35 8.13 -12.91 8.79
C VAL A 35 9.24 -13.08 9.82
N TYR A 36 10.10 -12.07 10.02
CA TYR A 36 11.14 -12.13 11.05
C TYR A 36 10.57 -12.22 12.47
N ALA A 37 9.49 -11.50 12.77
CA ALA A 37 8.82 -11.58 14.07
C ALA A 37 8.25 -12.99 14.32
N ILE A 38 7.63 -13.62 13.32
CA ILE A 38 7.15 -15.01 13.41
C ILE A 38 8.31 -15.98 13.62
N ALA A 39 9.43 -15.80 12.89
CA ALA A 39 10.60 -16.65 13.05
C ALA A 39 11.19 -16.57 14.46
N ALA A 40 11.28 -15.35 15.02
CA ALA A 40 11.71 -15.15 16.40
C ALA A 40 10.76 -15.81 17.40
N LEU A 41 9.44 -15.64 17.21
CA LEU A 41 8.43 -16.30 18.04
C LEU A 41 8.55 -17.83 17.98
N HIS A 42 8.82 -18.39 16.80
CA HIS A 42 9.00 -19.83 16.63
C HIS A 42 10.21 -20.37 17.39
N ILE A 43 11.34 -19.67 17.33
CA ILE A 43 12.54 -20.01 18.11
C ILE A 43 12.24 -19.99 19.61
N LEU A 44 11.53 -18.95 20.08
CA LEU A 44 11.14 -18.83 21.48
C LEU A 44 10.15 -19.93 21.91
N ALA A 45 9.18 -20.26 21.06
CA ALA A 45 8.20 -21.32 21.32
C ALA A 45 8.91 -22.67 21.51
N ILE A 46 9.81 -23.04 20.60
CA ILE A 46 10.58 -24.29 20.70
C ILE A 46 11.44 -24.32 21.96
N ARG A 47 12.08 -23.19 22.32
CA ARG A 47 13.07 -23.17 23.40
C ARG A 47 12.46 -23.01 24.80
N ILE A 48 11.42 -22.20 24.95
CA ILE A 48 10.92 -21.75 26.25
C ILE A 48 9.54 -22.34 26.56
N TYR A 49 8.71 -22.59 25.54
CA TYR A 49 7.31 -22.99 25.70
C TYR A 49 6.97 -24.23 24.85
N PRO A 50 7.61 -25.39 25.11
CA PRO A 50 7.52 -26.56 24.23
C PRO A 50 6.12 -27.17 24.11
N THR A 51 5.21 -26.83 25.02
CA THR A 51 3.82 -27.31 25.03
C THR A 51 2.87 -26.43 24.21
N CYS A 52 3.31 -25.26 23.74
CA CYS A 52 2.47 -24.32 23.02
C CYS A 52 2.99 -24.12 21.59
N THR A 53 2.11 -24.31 20.61
CA THR A 53 2.47 -24.10 19.21
C THR A 53 2.49 -22.61 18.87
N VAL A 54 3.25 -22.24 17.83
CA VAL A 54 3.27 -20.84 17.35
C VAL A 54 1.87 -20.35 16.95
N SER A 55 1.03 -21.22 16.40
CA SER A 55 -0.35 -20.88 16.05
C SER A 55 -1.17 -20.47 17.29
N GLN A 56 -1.07 -21.23 18.38
CA GLN A 56 -1.75 -20.92 19.64
C GLN A 56 -1.26 -19.60 20.23
N MET A 57 0.05 -19.35 20.20
CA MET A 57 0.61 -18.07 20.68
C MET A 57 0.15 -16.87 19.86
N LEU A 58 0.11 -17.01 18.54
CA LEU A 58 -0.38 -15.94 17.65
C LEU A 58 -1.85 -15.64 17.90
N GLU A 59 -2.67 -16.65 18.17
CA GLU A 59 -4.09 -16.50 18.49
C GLU A 59 -4.28 -15.74 19.82
N LEU A 60 -3.54 -16.11 20.86
CA LEU A 60 -3.53 -15.40 22.15
C LEU A 60 -3.06 -13.94 22.03
N LEU A 61 -2.07 -13.68 21.17
CA LEU A 61 -1.60 -12.32 20.89
C LEU A 61 -2.66 -11.51 20.13
N ALA A 62 -3.34 -12.11 19.16
CA ALA A 62 -4.40 -11.47 18.41
C ALA A 62 -5.59 -11.08 19.33
N GLU A 63 -5.99 -11.98 20.22
CA GLU A 63 -7.01 -11.70 21.25
C GLU A 63 -6.61 -10.53 22.15
N ARG A 64 -5.33 -10.46 22.55
CA ARG A 64 -4.81 -9.39 23.40
C ARG A 64 -4.68 -8.05 22.68
N MET A 65 -4.48 -8.07 21.37
CA MET A 65 -4.34 -6.87 20.53
C MET A 65 -5.67 -6.41 19.92
N ALA A 66 -6.76 -7.17 20.09
CA ALA A 66 -8.09 -6.75 19.66
C ALA A 66 -8.43 -5.38 20.29
N PRO A 67 -8.82 -4.37 19.50
CA PRO A 67 -9.09 -3.05 20.04
C PRO A 67 -10.32 -3.11 20.95
N ALA A 68 -10.15 -2.67 22.20
CA ALA A 68 -11.28 -2.37 23.06
C ALA A 68 -12.08 -1.20 22.47
N GLY A 69 -13.11 -1.50 21.69
CA GLY A 69 -14.09 -0.53 21.19
C GLY A 69 -13.70 0.14 19.86
N THR A 70 -14.52 -0.13 18.85
CA THR A 70 -14.58 0.60 17.58
C THR A 70 -15.08 2.03 17.79
N GLY A 71 -14.19 2.98 18.06
CA GLY A 71 -14.46 4.39 17.81
C GLY A 71 -14.17 4.69 16.34
N SER A 72 -15.19 4.88 15.52
CA SER A 72 -15.06 5.20 14.10
C SER A 72 -14.45 6.60 13.89
N HIS A 73 -13.13 6.70 13.80
CA HIS A 73 -12.49 7.88 13.21
C HIS A 73 -12.18 7.55 11.74
N SER A 74 -13.14 7.82 10.86
CA SER A 74 -12.86 7.94 9.43
C SER A 74 -11.91 9.14 9.24
N PRO A 75 -10.82 9.01 8.46
CA PRO A 75 -10.00 10.16 8.11
C PRO A 75 -10.81 11.12 7.21
N PRO A 76 -10.69 12.45 7.39
CA PRO A 76 -11.41 13.40 6.56
C PRO A 76 -10.90 13.30 5.12
N ILE A 77 -11.79 12.92 4.20
CA ILE A 77 -11.55 13.02 2.76
C ILE A 77 -11.41 14.52 2.44
N PRO A 78 -10.31 14.99 1.82
CA PRO A 78 -10.24 16.36 1.35
C PRO A 78 -11.25 16.52 0.21
N SER A 79 -12.26 17.36 0.40
CA SER A 79 -13.20 17.70 -0.67
C SER A 79 -12.50 18.51 -1.75
N GLU A 80 -12.55 18.04 -2.99
CA GLU A 80 -12.02 18.76 -4.16
C GLU A 80 -12.69 20.14 -4.25
N SER A 81 -11.89 21.19 -4.09
CA SER A 81 -12.33 22.57 -4.26
C SER A 81 -12.64 22.81 -5.73
N LYS A 82 -13.93 22.87 -6.05
CA LYS A 82 -14.49 23.32 -7.33
C LYS A 82 -13.87 24.69 -7.69
N THR A 83 -13.09 24.72 -8.77
CA THR A 83 -12.48 25.93 -9.35
C THR A 83 -13.58 26.95 -9.65
N ARG A 84 -13.67 27.97 -8.80
CA ARG A 84 -14.58 29.10 -8.94
C ARG A 84 -13.99 30.06 -9.97
N GLY A 85 -14.66 30.18 -11.12
CA GLY A 85 -14.29 31.11 -12.17
C GLY A 85 -14.25 32.56 -11.67
N GLN A 86 -13.11 33.20 -11.90
CA GLN A 86 -12.83 34.64 -11.92
C GLN A 86 -11.59 34.72 -12.85
N GLY A 87 -11.65 35.27 -14.05
CA GLY A 87 -11.90 36.68 -14.33
C GLY A 87 -10.56 37.30 -14.72
N GLU A 88 -10.09 37.06 -15.94
CA GLU A 88 -8.97 37.83 -16.52
C GLU A 88 -9.46 38.68 -17.67
N SER A 89 -9.04 39.93 -17.59
CA SER A 89 -9.56 41.07 -18.28
C SER A 89 -8.56 41.51 -19.35
N ARG A 90 -9.11 42.01 -20.46
CA ARG A 90 -8.58 43.18 -21.19
C ARG A 90 -7.19 43.05 -21.84
N ILE A 91 -7.17 42.61 -23.09
CA ILE A 91 -6.16 43.07 -24.07
C ILE A 91 -6.82 44.10 -24.98
N LYS A 92 -6.37 45.36 -24.84
CA LYS A 92 -6.75 46.52 -25.66
C LYS A 92 -6.25 46.32 -27.10
N ARG A 93 -7.11 46.51 -28.10
CA ARG A 93 -6.66 46.83 -29.47
C ARG A 93 -6.81 48.33 -29.67
N HIS A 94 -5.68 49.02 -29.73
CA HIS A 94 -5.57 50.41 -30.18
C HIS A 94 -5.38 50.45 -31.70
N SER A 95 -5.99 51.48 -32.33
CA SER A 95 -5.70 52.13 -33.63
C SER A 95 -5.66 51.23 -34.89
N ALA A 96 -6.54 51.37 -35.89
CA ALA A 96 -6.77 52.50 -36.81
C ALA A 96 -5.55 52.86 -37.68
N VAL A 97 -5.73 52.75 -39.00
CA VAL A 97 -5.17 53.54 -40.14
C VAL A 97 -4.56 52.67 -41.24
N GLU A 98 -5.15 52.80 -42.45
CA GLU A 98 -4.66 52.74 -43.85
C GLU A 98 -5.86 52.30 -44.70
N VAL A 99 -6.66 53.24 -45.25
CA VAL A 99 -6.50 54.00 -46.51
C VAL A 99 -6.20 53.11 -47.70
#